data_AF-A0A6M2E1S6-F1
#
_entry.id   AF-A0A6M2E1S6-F1
#
_cell.length_a   1.000
_cell.length_b   1.000
_cell.length_c   1.000
_cell.angle_alpha   90.00
_cell.angle_beta   90.00
_cell.angle_gamma   90.00
#
_symmetry.space_group_name_H-M   'P 1'
#
loop_
_entity.id
_entity.type
_entity.pdbx_description
1 polymer ?
#
loop_
_entity_poly.entity_id
_entity_poly.type
_entity_poly.pdbx_seq_one_letter_code
_entity_poly.pdbx_strand_id
1 'polypeptide(L)'
;MSRARLAYKLKSMAAIVGGASLGFVGLLTVSGHADFYRRFLMPAVHAVLDAETAHQLGVQVARLRLLRAHREPDPGVLHTEVLGLLLSNPIGLAAGFDKHGEGVLGA
;
A
#
# COMPACT_ATOMS: atom_id res chain seq x y z
N MET A 1 -23.04 -37.69 7.91
CA MET A 1 -22.83 -36.40 8.64
C MET A 1 -24.16 -35.67 8.75
N SER A 2 -24.53 -35.13 9.91
CA SER A 2 -25.74 -34.30 10.06
C SER A 2 -25.60 -32.99 9.25
N ARG A 3 -26.67 -32.57 8.57
CA ARG A 3 -26.72 -31.29 7.81
C ARG A 3 -26.30 -30.10 8.67
N ALA A 4 -26.64 -30.10 9.96
CA ALA A 4 -26.24 -29.05 10.90
C ALA A 4 -24.72 -29.02 11.12
N ARG A 5 -24.07 -30.19 11.23
CA ARG A 5 -22.61 -30.29 11.39
C ARG A 5 -21.88 -29.86 10.12
N LEU A 6 -22.43 -30.14 8.94
CA LEU A 6 -21.89 -29.65 7.67
C LEU A 6 -21.99 -28.13 7.55
N ALA A 7 -23.16 -27.56 7.84
CA ALA A 7 -23.38 -26.11 7.78
C ALA A 7 -22.45 -25.35 8.74
N TYR A 8 -22.25 -25.88 9.96
CA TYR A 8 -21.29 -25.31 10.91
C TYR A 8 -19.86 -25.31 10.36
N LYS A 9 -19.39 -26.45 9.84
CA LYS A 9 -18.04 -26.55 9.26
C LYS A 9 -17.83 -25.58 8.09
N LEU A 10 -18.82 -25.43 7.21
CA LEU A 10 -18.75 -24.50 6.09
C LEU A 10 -18.67 -23.04 6.55
N LYS A 11 -19.49 -22.66 7.55
CA LYS A 11 -19.43 -21.31 8.14
C LYS A 11 -18.08 -21.02 8.78
N SER A 12 -17.55 -21.95 9.58
CA SER A 12 -16.23 -21.81 10.19
C SER A 12 -15.12 -21.70 9.15
N MET A 13 -15.18 -22.52 8.09
CA MET A 13 -14.20 -22.48 7.00
C MET A 13 -14.25 -21.15 6.26
N ALA A 14 -15.45 -20.65 5.94
CA ALA A 14 -15.63 -19.35 5.30
C ALA A 14 -15.06 -18.20 6.17
N ALA A 15 -15.32 -18.23 7.47
CA ALA A 15 -14.78 -17.23 8.40
C ALA A 15 -13.24 -17.26 8.46
N ILE A 16 -12.65 -18.45 8.57
CA ILE A 16 -11.19 -18.62 8.64
C ILE A 16 -10.52 -18.19 7.33
N VAL A 17 -11.01 -18.69 6.20
CA VAL A 17 -10.43 -18.37 4.89
C VAL A 17 -10.61 -16.89 4.57
N GLY A 18 -11.79 -16.31 4.82
CA GLY A 18 -12.04 -14.89 4.63
C GLY A 18 -11.14 -14.02 5.50
N GLY A 19 -11.03 -14.34 6.79
CA GLY A 19 -10.15 -13.62 7.72
C GLY A 19 -8.68 -13.72 7.35
N ALA A 20 -8.19 -14.92 7.01
CA ALA A 20 -6.81 -15.11 6.57
C ALA A 20 -6.52 -14.36 5.26
N SER A 21 -7.46 -14.38 4.32
CA SER A 21 -7.31 -13.68 3.03
C SER A 21 -7.27 -12.17 3.22
N LEU A 22 -8.17 -11.60 4.02
CA LEU A 22 -8.19 -10.18 4.35
C LEU A 22 -6.91 -9.75 5.07
N GLY A 23 -6.46 -10.54 6.06
CA GLY A 23 -5.21 -10.29 6.76
C GLY A 23 -3.99 -10.32 5.84
N PHE A 24 -3.94 -11.29 4.92
CA PHE A 24 -2.86 -11.43 3.95
C PHE A 24 -2.82 -10.26 2.96
N VAL A 25 -3.97 -9.89 2.39
CA VAL A 25 -4.09 -8.71 1.51
C VAL A 25 -3.68 -7.44 2.25
N GLY A 26 -4.20 -7.25 3.48
CA GLY A 26 -3.83 -6.11 4.31
C GLY A 26 -2.33 -6.02 4.58
N LEU A 27 -1.70 -7.15 4.90
CA LEU A 27 -0.25 -7.23 5.13
C LEU A 27 0.55 -6.90 3.86
N LEU A 28 0.17 -7.43 2.71
CA LEU A 28 0.85 -7.15 1.44
C LEU A 28 0.69 -5.67 1.03
N THR A 29 -0.48 -5.09 1.27
CA THR A 29 -0.73 -3.66 1.05
C THR A 29 0.14 -2.81 1.97
N VAL A 30 0.10 -3.03 3.29
CA VAL A 30 0.85 -2.23 4.27
C VAL A 30 2.36 -2.41 4.12
N SER A 31 2.83 -3.61 3.75
CA SER A 31 4.26 -3.86 3.53
C SER A 31 4.81 -3.27 2.23
N GLY A 32 3.97 -2.74 1.35
CA GLY A 32 4.41 -2.16 0.07
C GLY A 32 4.95 -3.22 -0.91
N HIS A 33 4.40 -4.43 -0.90
CA HIS A 33 4.91 -5.54 -1.71
C HIS A 33 4.73 -5.27 -3.22
N ALA A 34 5.80 -4.89 -3.92
CA ALA A 34 5.73 -4.32 -5.27
C ALA A 34 5.01 -5.21 -6.30
N ASP A 35 5.26 -6.52 -6.30
CA ASP A 35 4.58 -7.44 -7.22
C ASP A 35 3.09 -7.60 -6.91
N PHE A 36 2.69 -7.54 -5.63
CA PHE A 36 1.28 -7.57 -5.26
C PHE A 36 0.57 -6.30 -5.72
N TYR A 37 1.20 -5.14 -5.51
CA TYR A 37 0.70 -3.85 -5.99
C TYR A 37 0.48 -3.88 -7.51
N ARG A 38 1.51 -4.26 -8.25
CA ARG A 38 1.51 -4.25 -9.72
C ARG A 38 0.53 -5.25 -10.32
N ARG A 39 0.46 -6.47 -9.78
CA ARG A 39 -0.31 -7.57 -10.39
C ARG A 39 -1.75 -7.66 -9.93
N PHE A 40 -2.07 -7.20 -8.72
CA PHE A 40 -3.38 -7.41 -8.11
C PHE A 40 -4.02 -6.12 -7.61
N LEU A 41 -3.35 -5.38 -6.72
CA LEU A 41 -3.98 -4.24 -6.04
C LEU A 41 -4.29 -3.08 -7.00
N MET A 42 -3.31 -2.60 -7.76
CA MET A 42 -3.53 -1.47 -8.67
C MET A 42 -4.54 -1.79 -9.78
N PRO A 43 -4.52 -2.98 -10.42
CA PRO A 43 -5.59 -3.37 -11.33
C PRO A 43 -6.99 -3.35 -10.69
N ALA A 44 -7.12 -3.84 -9.44
CA ALA A 44 -8.40 -3.80 -8.73
C ALA A 44 -8.84 -2.37 -8.38
N VAL A 45 -7.92 -1.51 -7.94
CA VAL A 45 -8.18 -0.09 -7.67
C VAL A 45 -8.67 0.61 -8.93
N HIS A 46 -7.97 0.45 -10.06
CA HIS A 46 -8.34 1.06 -11.33
C HIS A 46 -9.64 0.50 -11.93
N ALA A 47 -10.03 -0.73 -11.57
CA ALA A 47 -11.28 -1.32 -12.02
C ALA A 47 -12.52 -0.80 -11.25
N VAL A 48 -12.32 -0.27 -10.05
CA VAL A 48 -13.41 0.12 -9.13
C VAL A 48 -13.50 1.63 -8.92
N LEU A 49 -12.37 2.34 -8.97
CA LEU A 49 -12.27 3.78 -8.70
C LEU A 49 -11.89 4.55 -9.97
N ASP A 50 -12.42 5.76 -10.12
CA ASP A 50 -11.89 6.72 -11.09
C ASP A 50 -10.51 7.25 -10.64
N ALA A 51 -9.80 7.89 -11.58
CA ALA A 51 -8.43 8.33 -11.36
C ALA A 51 -8.29 9.35 -10.21
N GLU A 52 -9.23 10.29 -10.07
CA GLU A 52 -9.14 11.34 -9.05
C GLU A 52 -9.46 10.76 -7.66
N THR A 53 -10.48 9.90 -7.55
CA THR A 53 -10.78 9.21 -6.29
C THR A 53 -9.62 8.31 -5.86
N ALA A 54 -9.00 7.57 -6.78
CA ALA A 54 -7.84 6.75 -6.49
C ALA A 54 -6.63 7.59 -6.04
N HIS A 55 -6.42 8.74 -6.66
CA HIS A 55 -5.37 9.68 -6.28
C HIS A 55 -5.59 10.22 -4.86
N GLN A 56 -6.80 10.72 -4.55
CA GLN A 56 -7.14 11.23 -3.23
C GLN A 56 -7.00 10.15 -2.14
N LEU A 57 -7.41 8.91 -2.43
CA LEU A 57 -7.19 7.78 -1.54
C LEU A 57 -5.69 7.56 -1.28
N GLY A 58 -4.85 7.63 -2.32
CA GLY A 58 -3.40 7.52 -2.18
C GLY A 58 -2.80 8.59 -1.26
N VAL A 59 -3.22 9.86 -1.42
CA VAL A 59 -2.82 10.97 -0.54
C VAL A 59 -3.29 10.75 0.90
N GLN A 60 -4.53 10.29 1.10
CA GLN A 60 -5.06 9.99 2.44
C GLN A 60 -4.30 8.85 3.12
N VAL A 61 -3.95 7.79 2.38
CA VAL A 61 -3.13 6.68 2.90
C VAL A 61 -1.76 7.18 3.34
N ALA A 62 -1.13 8.07 2.57
CA ALA A 62 0.13 8.71 2.94
C ALA A 62 -0.03 9.62 4.17
N ARG A 63 -1.04 10.49 4.19
CA ARG A 63 -1.36 11.37 5.33
C ARG A 63 -1.55 10.60 6.64
N LEU A 64 -2.23 9.45 6.58
CA LEU A 64 -2.52 8.61 7.73
C LEU A 64 -1.37 7.66 8.10
N ARG A 65 -0.27 7.65 7.34
CA ARG A 65 0.92 6.81 7.58
C ARG A 65 0.59 5.32 7.70
N LEU A 66 -0.31 4.84 6.84
CA LEU A 66 -0.80 3.45 6.90
C LEU A 66 0.15 2.45 6.23
N LEU A 67 1.18 2.93 5.53
CA LEU A 67 2.19 2.10 4.89
C LEU A 67 3.42 1.94 5.77
N ARG A 68 4.15 0.85 5.57
CA ARG A 68 5.43 0.64 6.25
C ARG A 68 6.52 1.43 5.53
N ALA A 69 7.24 2.27 6.29
CA ALA A 69 8.41 2.96 5.79
C ALA A 69 9.49 1.98 5.30
N HIS A 70 10.18 2.34 4.22
CA HIS A 70 11.42 1.67 3.83
C HIS A 70 12.47 1.93 4.91
N ARG A 71 13.12 0.87 5.39
CA ARG A 71 14.07 0.94 6.53
C ARG A 71 15.50 0.66 6.13
N GLU A 72 15.74 0.26 4.89
CA GLU A 72 17.09 0.02 4.41
C GLU A 72 17.71 1.36 4.01
N PRO A 73 18.94 1.66 4.43
CA PRO A 73 19.62 2.87 4.01
C PRO A 73 19.91 2.82 2.52
N ASP A 74 19.80 3.96 1.85
CA ASP A 74 20.18 4.08 0.44
C ASP A 74 21.67 3.74 0.26
N PRO A 75 22.04 3.02 -0.82
CA PRO A 75 23.44 2.81 -1.16
C PRO A 75 24.20 4.14 -1.31
N GLY A 76 25.42 4.20 -0.76
CA GLY A 76 26.26 5.40 -0.81
C GLY A 76 26.49 5.98 -2.21
N VAL A 77 26.46 5.12 -3.25
CA VAL A 77 26.62 5.51 -4.66
C VAL A 77 25.45 6.37 -5.18
N LEU A 78 24.29 6.37 -4.52
CA LEU A 78 23.13 7.18 -4.91
C LEU A 78 23.15 8.59 -4.31
N HIS A 79 24.06 8.87 -3.37
CA HIS A 79 24.13 10.20 -2.76
C HIS A 79 24.36 11.26 -3.83
N THR A 80 23.53 12.29 -3.82
CA THR A 80 23.50 13.32 -4.86
C THR A 80 23.46 14.69 -4.22
N GLU A 81 24.25 15.64 -4.73
CA GLU A 81 24.19 17.04 -4.33
C GLU A 81 23.54 17.87 -5.45
N VAL A 82 22.48 18.61 -5.12
CA VAL A 82 21.77 19.48 -6.07
C VAL A 82 21.54 20.83 -5.41
N LEU A 83 22.01 21.92 -6.03
CA LEU A 83 21.88 23.28 -5.50
C LEU A 83 22.42 23.43 -4.05
N GLY A 84 23.47 22.68 -3.69
CA GLY A 84 24.04 22.67 -2.34
C GLY A 84 23.23 21.84 -1.32
N LEU A 85 22.18 21.14 -1.75
CA LEU A 85 21.39 20.22 -0.91
C LEU A 85 21.89 18.79 -1.09
N LEU A 86 22.21 18.13 0.02
CA LEU A 86 22.58 16.72 0.04
C LEU A 86 21.33 15.84 0.09
N LEU A 87 21.17 14.98 -0.90
CA LEU A 87 20.09 14.00 -1.02
C LEU A 87 20.67 12.59 -0.84
N SER A 88 19.97 11.71 -0.11
CA SER A 88 20.40 10.32 0.07
C SER A 88 20.34 9.51 -1.22
N ASN A 89 19.41 9.86 -2.11
CA ASN A 89 19.25 9.30 -3.44
C ASN A 89 18.64 10.36 -4.40
N PRO A 90 18.74 10.21 -5.73
CA PRO A 90 18.24 11.19 -6.70
C PRO A 90 16.73 11.02 -7.03
N ILE A 91 15.97 10.27 -6.23
CA ILE A 91 14.55 9.97 -6.47
C ILE A 91 13.70 10.93 -5.63
N GLY A 92 12.77 11.61 -6.28
CA GLY A 92 11.79 12.48 -5.63
C GLY A 92 10.39 12.31 -6.19
N LEU A 93 9.40 12.83 -5.46
CA LEU A 93 8.01 12.89 -5.91
C LEU A 93 7.75 14.24 -6.58
N ALA A 94 7.23 14.23 -7.80
CA ALA A 94 6.97 15.44 -8.56
C ALA A 94 5.84 16.27 -7.92
N ALA A 95 5.86 17.58 -8.19
CA ALA A 95 4.78 18.48 -7.82
C ALA A 95 3.43 18.03 -8.44
N GLY A 96 2.34 18.40 -7.78
CA GLY A 96 0.99 18.06 -8.23
C GLY A 96 0.44 16.74 -7.69
N PHE A 97 1.27 15.87 -7.11
CA PHE A 97 0.79 14.72 -6.35
C PHE A 97 0.18 15.18 -5.01
N ASP A 98 0.98 15.76 -4.11
CA ASP A 98 0.48 16.31 -2.86
C ASP A 98 0.29 17.82 -2.97
N LYS A 99 -0.87 18.25 -3.50
CA LYS A 99 -1.17 19.67 -3.77
C LYS A 99 -1.32 20.50 -2.49
N HIS A 100 -1.59 19.84 -1.37
CA HIS A 100 -1.94 20.50 -0.11
C HIS A 100 -0.95 20.20 1.02
N GLY A 101 0.11 19.43 0.75
CA GLY A 101 1.12 19.07 1.75
C GLY A 101 0.58 18.14 2.84
N GLU A 102 -0.44 17.35 2.54
CA GLU A 102 -1.13 16.47 3.49
C GLU A 102 -0.31 15.23 3.86
N GLY A 103 0.54 14.75 2.96
CA GLY A 103 1.24 13.48 3.03
C GLY A 103 2.76 13.58 3.01
N VAL A 104 3.33 14.76 3.31
CA VAL A 104 4.78 15.03 3.20
C VAL A 104 5.65 14.06 3.99
N LEU A 105 5.20 13.63 5.17
CA LEU A 105 5.94 12.66 5.98
C LEU A 105 5.88 11.24 5.42
N GLY A 106 4.95 10.96 4.51
CA GLY A 106 4.76 9.65 3.89
C GLY A 106 4.44 8.55 4.91
N ALA A 107 5.13 7.43 4.78
CA ALA A 107 5.01 6.25 5.65
C ALA A 107 5.80 6.44 6.96
#